data_AF-A0A382SPF6-F1
#
_entry.id   AF-A0A382SPF6-F1
#
_cell.length_a   1.000
_cell.length_b   1.000
_cell.length_c   1.000
_cell.angle_alpha   90.00
_cell.angle_beta   90.00
_cell.angle_gamma   90.00
#
_symmetry.space_group_name_H-M   'P 1'
#
loop_
_entity.id
_entity.type
_entity.pdbx_description
1 polymer ?
#
loop_
_entity_poly.entity_id
_entity_poly.type
_entity_poly.pdbx_seq_one_letter_code
_entity_poly.pdbx_strand_id
1 'polypeptide(L)'
;SDLTGADLSCCSLVEANLIGSNLTGANLKDAKLIGRFTREGYFSRGANLTRCTLKGADLRQANCHGADIVDADLRETNLSNANLIETDLKRTNLSNANLTGAKLSESNLRKAILTGADFKDVSLLETKLTGVDLSQVVNLSPNEVTLAIIDEKTKIPDYLEIHWISDETFECKARL
;
A
#
# COMPACT_ATOMS: atom_id res chain seq x y z
N SER A 1 -0.98 -21.70 6.25
CA SER A 1 -0.45 -21.94 7.61
C SER A 1 -1.10 -20.95 8.58
N ASP A 2 -1.24 -21.32 9.85
CA ASP A 2 -1.67 -20.41 10.92
C ASP A 2 -0.45 -19.95 11.72
N LEU A 3 -0.20 -18.65 11.68
CA LEU A 3 0.90 -17.93 12.31
C LEU A 3 0.33 -16.74 13.12
N THR A 4 -0.91 -16.85 13.58
CA THR A 4 -1.58 -15.81 14.37
C THR A 4 -0.73 -15.44 15.59
N GLY A 5 -0.40 -14.15 15.73
CA GLY A 5 0.40 -13.64 16.84
C GLY A 5 1.84 -14.14 16.89
N ALA A 6 2.34 -14.82 15.85
CA ALA A 6 3.70 -15.33 15.82
C ALA A 6 4.72 -14.17 15.88
N ASP A 7 5.82 -14.39 16.59
CA ASP A 7 6.98 -13.51 16.53
C ASP A 7 7.91 -13.97 15.40
N LEU A 8 7.92 -13.19 14.33
CA LEU A 8 8.73 -13.37 13.13
C LEU A 8 9.66 -12.15 12.94
N SER A 9 9.91 -11.38 14.01
CA SER A 9 10.76 -10.21 13.95
C SER A 9 12.18 -10.58 13.54
N CYS A 10 12.78 -9.76 12.67
CA CYS A 10 14.10 -9.98 12.08
C CYS A 10 14.24 -11.30 11.29
N CYS A 11 13.16 -12.07 11.08
CA CYS A 11 13.23 -13.31 10.30
C CYS A 11 13.45 -13.01 8.82
N SER A 12 14.18 -13.91 8.17
CA SER A 12 14.24 -13.96 6.72
C SER A 12 13.15 -14.90 6.21
N LEU A 13 12.11 -14.31 5.63
CA LEU A 13 11.02 -14.99 4.92
C LEU A 13 11.16 -14.74 3.41
N VAL A 14 12.39 -14.52 2.94
CA VAL A 14 12.71 -14.37 1.51
C VAL A 14 12.22 -15.62 0.77
N GLU A 15 11.47 -15.40 -0.30
CA GLU A 15 10.82 -16.45 -1.10
C GLU A 15 9.81 -17.32 -0.35
N ALA A 16 9.43 -16.96 0.89
CA ALA A 16 8.39 -17.69 1.62
C ALA A 16 7.03 -17.51 0.93
N ASN A 17 6.36 -18.63 0.64
CA ASN A 17 4.98 -18.60 0.17
C ASN A 17 4.03 -18.35 1.35
N LEU A 18 3.53 -17.11 1.45
CA LEU A 18 2.54 -16.71 2.45
C LEU A 18 1.11 -16.67 1.90
N ILE A 19 0.88 -17.12 0.66
CA ILE A 19 -0.46 -17.16 0.06
C ILE A 19 -1.40 -17.98 0.95
N GLY A 20 -2.56 -17.40 1.27
CA GLY A 20 -3.57 -17.99 2.15
C GLY A 20 -3.14 -18.23 3.60
N SER A 21 -1.96 -17.77 4.02
CA SER A 21 -1.53 -17.88 5.41
C SER A 21 -2.23 -16.84 6.29
N ASN A 22 -2.50 -17.21 7.54
CA ASN A 22 -3.05 -16.31 8.54
C ASN A 22 -1.92 -15.84 9.46
N LEU A 23 -1.52 -14.58 9.34
CA LEU A 23 -0.55 -13.91 10.19
C LEU A 23 -1.20 -12.86 11.10
N THR A 24 -2.52 -12.93 11.35
CA THR A 24 -3.21 -11.88 12.13
C THR A 24 -2.46 -11.56 13.42
N GLY A 25 -2.12 -10.28 13.61
CA GLY A 25 -1.41 -9.81 14.80
C GLY A 25 0.05 -10.27 14.94
N ALA A 26 0.64 -10.89 13.92
CA ALA A 26 2.04 -11.31 13.96
C ALA A 26 2.99 -10.11 14.01
N ASN A 27 4.14 -10.32 14.64
CA ASN A 27 5.23 -9.36 14.65
C ASN A 27 6.21 -9.70 13.52
N LEU A 28 6.23 -8.88 12.47
CA LEU A 28 7.16 -8.95 11.34
C LEU A 28 8.08 -7.72 11.31
N LYS A 29 8.31 -7.07 12.45
CA LYS A 29 9.20 -5.92 12.55
C LYS A 29 10.58 -6.28 12.01
N ASP A 30 11.12 -5.43 11.14
CA ASP A 30 12.43 -5.60 10.49
C ASP A 30 12.60 -6.95 9.75
N ALA A 31 11.50 -7.67 9.46
CA ALA A 31 11.55 -8.92 8.71
C ALA A 31 11.86 -8.69 7.23
N LYS A 32 12.41 -9.70 6.57
CA LYS A 32 12.64 -9.69 5.11
C LYS A 32 11.63 -10.57 4.43
N LEU A 33 10.72 -9.95 3.67
CA LEU A 33 9.62 -10.59 2.94
C LEU A 33 9.77 -10.27 1.45
N ILE A 34 10.95 -10.54 0.92
CA ILE A 34 11.24 -10.31 -0.51
C ILE A 34 10.63 -11.48 -1.28
N GLY A 35 9.55 -11.19 -2.01
CA GLY A 35 8.86 -12.16 -2.85
C GLY A 35 9.45 -12.21 -4.26
N ARG A 36 9.33 -13.37 -4.91
CA ARG A 36 9.38 -13.45 -6.37
C ARG A 36 7.97 -13.27 -6.90
N PHE A 37 7.82 -12.48 -7.96
CA PHE A 37 6.61 -12.45 -8.80
C PHE A 37 6.36 -13.85 -9.39
N THR A 38 5.68 -14.73 -8.66
CA THR A 38 5.14 -15.95 -9.24
C THR A 38 3.85 -15.58 -9.95
N ARG A 39 3.74 -15.98 -11.23
CA ARG A 39 2.54 -15.80 -12.08
C ARG A 39 1.41 -16.75 -11.64
N GLU A 40 1.13 -16.85 -10.35
CA GLU A 40 0.02 -17.67 -9.88
C GLU A 40 -1.27 -16.85 -9.92
N GLY A 41 -2.31 -17.48 -10.47
CA GLY A 41 -3.48 -16.82 -11.01
C GLY A 41 -4.27 -15.96 -10.02
N TYR A 42 -5.04 -15.05 -10.59
CA TYR A 42 -5.98 -14.06 -10.01
C TYR A 42 -7.04 -14.62 -9.02
N PHE A 43 -6.88 -15.84 -8.50
CA PHE A 43 -7.87 -16.53 -7.68
C PHE A 43 -7.34 -17.06 -6.34
N SER A 44 -6.06 -16.83 -6.02
CA SER A 44 -5.51 -17.25 -4.72
C SER A 44 -5.74 -16.17 -3.66
N ARG A 45 -6.33 -16.55 -2.52
CA ARG A 45 -6.55 -15.65 -1.39
C ARG A 45 -5.18 -15.16 -0.88
N GLY A 46 -4.98 -13.84 -0.83
CA GLY A 46 -3.76 -13.25 -0.28
C GLY A 46 -3.57 -13.58 1.21
N ALA A 47 -2.39 -13.27 1.73
CA ALA A 47 -2.09 -13.45 3.15
C ALA A 47 -2.98 -12.54 4.01
N ASN A 48 -3.38 -13.01 5.20
CA ASN A 48 -4.00 -12.15 6.20
C ASN A 48 -2.94 -11.60 7.15
N LEU A 49 -2.60 -10.33 6.98
CA LEU A 49 -1.63 -9.55 7.76
C LEU A 49 -2.33 -8.51 8.64
N THR A 50 -3.64 -8.68 8.90
CA THR A 50 -4.42 -7.76 9.72
C THR A 50 -3.76 -7.54 11.07
N ARG A 51 -3.62 -6.27 11.49
CA ARG A 51 -3.01 -5.85 12.76
C ARG A 51 -1.56 -6.32 12.98
N CYS A 52 -0.83 -6.67 11.91
CA CYS A 52 0.60 -6.99 12.03
C CYS A 52 1.44 -5.74 12.35
N THR A 53 2.59 -5.98 12.98
CA THR A 53 3.67 -4.98 13.04
C THR A 53 4.70 -5.32 11.96
N LEU A 54 4.82 -4.47 10.94
CA LEU A 54 5.78 -4.61 9.85
C LEU A 54 6.76 -3.44 9.83
N LYS A 55 6.81 -2.60 10.88
CA LYS A 55 7.70 -1.44 10.95
C LYS A 55 9.13 -1.82 10.53
N GLY A 56 9.70 -1.07 9.58
CA GLY A 56 11.07 -1.27 9.09
C GLY A 56 11.29 -2.52 8.24
N ALA A 57 10.27 -3.32 7.97
CA ALA A 57 10.39 -4.53 7.16
C ALA A 57 10.79 -4.23 5.70
N ASP A 58 11.55 -5.16 5.11
CA ASP A 58 11.93 -5.14 3.70
C ASP A 58 10.96 -6.04 2.90
N LEU A 59 10.00 -5.39 2.23
CA LEU A 59 8.95 -5.98 1.39
C LEU A 59 9.17 -5.63 -0.09
N ARG A 60 10.41 -5.32 -0.48
CA ARG A 60 10.71 -5.00 -1.89
C ARG A 60 10.31 -6.16 -2.78
N GLN A 61 9.61 -5.85 -3.86
CA GLN A 61 9.14 -6.84 -4.84
C GLN A 61 8.23 -7.93 -4.23
N ALA A 62 7.76 -7.76 -2.99
CA ALA A 62 6.85 -8.70 -2.35
C ALA A 62 5.58 -8.86 -3.17
N ASN A 63 5.06 -10.09 -3.22
CA ASN A 63 3.74 -10.35 -3.79
C ASN A 63 2.71 -10.36 -2.67
N CYS A 64 1.96 -9.26 -2.54
CA CYS A 64 0.89 -9.07 -1.58
C CYS A 64 -0.47 -8.97 -2.27
N HIS A 65 -0.59 -9.41 -3.52
CA HIS A 65 -1.85 -9.37 -4.28
C HIS A 65 -3.00 -9.98 -3.47
N GLY A 66 -4.12 -9.25 -3.38
CA GLY A 66 -5.32 -9.67 -2.66
C GLY A 66 -5.14 -9.89 -1.15
N ALA A 67 -4.07 -9.37 -0.54
CA ALA A 67 -3.83 -9.53 0.90
C ALA A 67 -4.71 -8.61 1.76
N ASP A 68 -5.04 -9.09 2.97
CA ASP A 68 -5.72 -8.29 3.99
C ASP A 68 -4.67 -7.71 4.94
N ILE A 69 -4.35 -6.42 4.83
CA ILE A 69 -3.32 -5.75 5.65
C ILE A 69 -3.94 -4.65 6.53
N VAL A 70 -5.23 -4.82 6.87
CA VAL A 70 -6.01 -3.83 7.62
C VAL A 70 -5.40 -3.59 9.01
N ASP A 71 -5.38 -2.34 9.48
CA ASP A 71 -4.87 -1.95 10.81
C ASP A 71 -3.38 -2.25 11.08
N ALA A 72 -2.60 -2.58 10.05
CA ALA A 72 -1.18 -2.89 10.24
C ALA A 72 -0.30 -1.63 10.41
N ASP A 73 0.80 -1.79 11.14
CA ASP A 73 1.87 -0.79 11.23
C ASP A 73 2.94 -1.09 10.18
N LEU A 74 2.95 -0.31 9.10
CA LEU A 74 3.88 -0.38 7.97
C LEU A 74 4.86 0.82 7.95
N ARG A 75 5.05 1.51 9.08
CA ARG A 75 5.96 2.68 9.11
C ARG A 75 7.37 2.30 8.68
N GLU A 76 8.01 3.18 7.91
CA GLU A 76 9.42 3.00 7.49
C GLU A 76 9.66 1.70 6.70
N THR A 77 8.61 1.06 6.16
CA THR A 77 8.77 -0.16 5.34
C THR A 77 9.29 0.16 3.96
N ASN A 78 10.03 -0.80 3.39
CA ASN A 78 10.41 -0.75 1.98
C ASN A 78 9.48 -1.62 1.15
N LEU A 79 8.50 -1.01 0.49
CA LEU A 79 7.54 -1.64 -0.41
C LEU A 79 7.87 -1.36 -1.89
N SER A 80 9.10 -0.96 -2.20
CA SER A 80 9.43 -0.59 -3.58
C SER A 80 9.22 -1.77 -4.53
N ASN A 81 8.54 -1.51 -5.64
CA ASN A 81 8.12 -2.50 -6.64
C ASN A 81 7.25 -3.65 -6.10
N ALA A 82 6.65 -3.53 -4.91
CA ALA A 82 5.74 -4.54 -4.39
C ALA A 82 4.46 -4.63 -5.23
N ASN A 83 3.91 -5.85 -5.33
CA ASN A 83 2.59 -6.08 -5.91
C ASN A 83 1.53 -6.01 -4.81
N LEU A 84 0.80 -4.90 -4.76
CA LEU A 84 -0.29 -4.62 -3.80
C LEU A 84 -1.65 -4.50 -4.53
N ILE A 85 -1.77 -5.09 -5.72
CA ILE A 85 -3.02 -5.09 -6.49
C ILE A 85 -4.12 -5.77 -5.66
N GLU A 86 -5.31 -5.18 -5.64
CA GLU A 86 -6.48 -5.69 -4.88
C GLU A 86 -6.24 -5.88 -3.37
N THR A 87 -5.22 -5.23 -2.79
CA THR A 87 -4.91 -5.34 -1.35
C THR A 87 -5.81 -4.44 -0.51
N ASP A 88 -6.29 -4.94 0.63
CA ASP A 88 -6.98 -4.12 1.63
C ASP A 88 -5.99 -3.51 2.64
N LEU A 89 -5.66 -2.22 2.44
CA LEU A 89 -4.74 -1.43 3.26
C LEU A 89 -5.49 -0.42 4.15
N LYS A 90 -6.79 -0.61 4.41
CA LYS A 90 -7.56 0.30 5.26
C LYS A 90 -6.88 0.50 6.62
N ARG A 91 -6.89 1.76 7.09
CA ARG A 91 -6.42 2.14 8.44
C ARG A 91 -4.97 1.73 8.74
N THR A 92 -4.16 1.45 7.72
CA THR A 92 -2.73 1.18 7.90
C THR A 92 -1.95 2.45 8.21
N ASN A 93 -0.82 2.30 8.89
CA ASN A 93 0.15 3.38 9.02
C ASN A 93 1.34 3.12 8.09
N LEU A 94 1.41 3.84 6.98
CA LEU A 94 2.46 3.80 5.95
C LEU A 94 3.39 5.01 6.04
N SER A 95 3.47 5.67 7.21
CA SER A 95 4.31 6.87 7.34
C SER A 95 5.77 6.55 7.02
N ASN A 96 6.39 7.37 6.18
CA ASN A 96 7.76 7.21 5.67
C ASN A 96 8.02 5.87 4.94
N ALA A 97 6.98 5.19 4.45
CA ALA A 97 7.17 3.99 3.63
C ALA A 97 7.67 4.34 2.23
N ASN A 98 8.57 3.51 1.69
CA ASN A 98 8.99 3.62 0.29
C ASN A 98 8.06 2.77 -0.58
N LEU A 99 7.19 3.42 -1.37
CA LEU A 99 6.26 2.77 -2.31
C LEU A 99 6.69 3.00 -3.77
N THR A 100 7.97 3.31 -4.00
CA THR A 100 8.50 3.55 -5.35
C THR A 100 8.20 2.38 -6.27
N GLY A 101 7.48 2.58 -7.37
CA GLY A 101 7.14 1.52 -8.33
C GLY A 101 6.11 0.51 -7.82
N ALA A 102 5.50 0.72 -6.65
CA ALA A 102 4.52 -0.21 -6.10
C ALA A 102 3.24 -0.23 -6.96
N LYS A 103 2.65 -1.42 -7.11
CA LYS A 103 1.41 -1.61 -7.86
C LYS A 103 0.23 -1.65 -6.90
N LEU A 104 -0.55 -0.58 -6.84
CA LEU A 104 -1.67 -0.44 -5.92
C LEU A 104 -3.04 -0.56 -6.62
N SER A 105 -3.07 -0.96 -7.89
CA SER A 105 -4.33 -0.98 -8.65
C SER A 105 -5.44 -1.74 -7.91
N GLU A 106 -6.64 -1.14 -7.87
CA GLU A 106 -7.83 -1.67 -7.18
C GLU A 106 -7.68 -1.88 -5.66
N SER A 107 -6.58 -1.43 -5.06
CA SER A 107 -6.37 -1.52 -3.61
C SER A 107 -7.22 -0.52 -2.83
N ASN A 108 -7.35 -0.75 -1.53
CA ASN A 108 -8.13 0.10 -0.63
C ASN A 108 -7.26 0.75 0.45
N LEU A 109 -6.98 2.05 0.29
CA LEU A 109 -6.17 2.84 1.22
C LEU A 109 -7.00 3.77 2.12
N ARG A 110 -8.33 3.59 2.18
CA ARG A 110 -9.20 4.44 2.99
C ARG A 110 -8.72 4.51 4.44
N LYS A 111 -8.59 5.73 4.96
CA LYS A 111 -8.09 6.03 6.32
C LYS A 111 -6.64 5.60 6.59
N ALA A 112 -5.85 5.27 5.57
CA ALA A 112 -4.42 5.05 5.74
C ALA A 112 -3.69 6.37 6.08
N ILE A 113 -2.61 6.26 6.84
CA ILE A 113 -1.71 7.38 7.14
C ILE A 113 -0.50 7.27 6.21
N LEU A 114 -0.30 8.27 5.33
CA LEU A 114 0.72 8.26 4.28
C LEU A 114 1.76 9.39 4.43
N THR A 115 1.89 9.97 5.61
CA THR A 115 2.82 11.08 5.86
C THR A 115 4.26 10.69 5.50
N GLY A 116 4.87 11.42 4.56
CA GLY A 116 6.24 11.18 4.09
C GLY A 116 6.42 9.94 3.22
N ALA A 117 5.34 9.26 2.80
CA ALA A 117 5.43 8.12 1.91
C ALA A 117 5.88 8.54 0.51
N ASP A 118 6.76 7.74 -0.10
CA ASP A 118 7.27 7.99 -1.46
C ASP A 118 6.44 7.25 -2.51
N PHE A 119 5.72 8.01 -3.34
CA PHE A 119 4.85 7.52 -4.41
C PHE A 119 5.47 7.63 -5.80
N LYS A 120 6.80 7.75 -5.91
CA LYS A 120 7.46 7.75 -7.21
C LYS A 120 7.08 6.52 -8.04
N ASP A 121 6.63 6.72 -9.27
CA ASP A 121 6.30 5.64 -10.23
C ASP A 121 5.26 4.63 -9.71
N VAL A 122 4.43 5.00 -8.73
CA VAL A 122 3.33 4.18 -8.22
C VAL A 122 2.24 3.99 -9.29
N SER A 123 1.48 2.89 -9.23
CA SER A 123 0.27 2.68 -10.04
C SER A 123 -0.97 2.75 -9.15
N LEU A 124 -1.79 3.79 -9.29
CA LEU A 124 -2.99 4.05 -8.49
C LEU A 124 -4.32 3.77 -9.20
N LEU A 125 -4.31 3.10 -10.36
CA LEU A 125 -5.52 2.77 -11.11
C LEU A 125 -6.62 2.18 -10.22
N GLU A 126 -7.77 2.86 -10.13
CA GLU A 126 -8.93 2.47 -9.31
C GLU A 126 -8.62 2.28 -7.80
N THR A 127 -7.51 2.84 -7.32
CA THR A 127 -7.15 2.78 -5.90
C THR A 127 -8.07 3.67 -5.09
N LYS A 128 -8.65 3.14 -4.01
CA LYS A 128 -9.60 3.86 -3.16
C LYS A 128 -8.86 4.74 -2.16
N LEU A 129 -8.82 6.04 -2.46
CA LEU A 129 -8.17 7.09 -1.67
C LEU A 129 -9.14 8.13 -1.09
N THR A 130 -10.46 7.92 -1.21
CA THR A 130 -11.48 8.82 -0.65
C THR A 130 -11.20 9.19 0.82
N GLY A 131 -11.13 10.49 1.11
CA GLY A 131 -10.86 11.06 2.42
C GLY A 131 -9.44 10.85 2.96
N VAL A 132 -8.50 10.37 2.14
CA VAL A 132 -7.10 10.18 2.54
C VAL A 132 -6.34 11.51 2.45
N ASP A 133 -5.43 11.73 3.40
CA ASP A 133 -4.55 12.89 3.40
C ASP A 133 -3.24 12.56 2.66
N LEU A 134 -3.12 13.00 1.42
CA LEU A 134 -1.91 12.86 0.59
C LEU A 134 -1.02 14.10 0.65
N SER A 135 -1.34 15.12 1.45
CA SER A 135 -0.63 16.41 1.43
C SER A 135 0.87 16.31 1.73
N GLN A 136 1.27 15.28 2.46
CA GLN A 136 2.66 15.02 2.86
C GLN A 136 3.29 13.83 2.13
N VAL A 137 2.64 13.30 1.10
CA VAL A 137 3.24 12.33 0.18
C VAL A 137 4.23 13.06 -0.74
N VAL A 138 5.29 12.38 -1.13
CA VAL A 138 6.27 12.89 -2.09
C VAL A 138 6.22 12.11 -3.40
N ASN A 139 6.65 12.76 -4.49
CA ASN A 139 6.78 12.18 -5.83
C ASN A 139 5.50 11.59 -6.45
N LEU A 140 4.33 11.96 -5.93
CA LEU A 140 3.04 11.62 -6.53
C LEU A 140 2.82 12.43 -7.82
N SER A 141 2.56 11.76 -8.94
CA SER A 141 2.27 12.42 -10.21
C SER A 141 0.79 12.81 -10.34
N PRO A 142 0.45 13.88 -11.08
CA PRO A 142 -0.95 14.23 -11.34
C PRO A 142 -1.74 13.12 -12.04
N ASN A 143 -1.08 12.39 -12.96
CA ASN A 143 -1.72 11.29 -13.70
C ASN A 143 -2.23 10.19 -12.78
N GLU A 144 -1.42 9.80 -11.79
CA GLU A 144 -1.82 8.77 -10.83
C GLU A 144 -2.98 9.22 -9.94
N VAL A 145 -3.06 10.52 -9.60
CA VAL A 145 -4.21 11.06 -8.89
C VAL A 145 -5.48 10.93 -9.75
N THR A 146 -5.42 11.26 -11.03
CA THR A 146 -6.56 11.15 -11.96
C THR A 146 -7.04 9.71 -12.15
N LEU A 147 -6.15 8.71 -12.04
CA LEU A 147 -6.50 7.30 -12.15
C LEU A 147 -7.08 6.72 -10.85
N ALA A 148 -6.97 7.43 -9.73
CA ALA A 148 -7.43 6.98 -8.42
C ALA A 148 -8.88 7.39 -8.14
N ILE A 149 -9.51 6.69 -7.18
CA ILE A 149 -10.84 7.02 -6.67
C ILE A 149 -10.67 7.93 -5.44
N ILE A 150 -10.92 9.22 -5.62
CA ILE A 150 -10.84 10.25 -4.56
C ILE A 150 -12.19 10.95 -4.38
N ASP A 151 -12.27 11.82 -3.37
CA ASP A 151 -13.41 12.71 -3.11
C ASP A 151 -12.91 14.10 -2.69
N GLU A 152 -13.83 15.06 -2.53
CA GLU A 152 -13.53 16.43 -2.08
C GLU A 152 -12.79 16.54 -0.73
N LYS A 153 -12.81 15.47 0.08
CA LYS A 153 -12.14 15.41 1.38
C LYS A 153 -10.70 14.90 1.27
N THR A 154 -10.36 14.33 0.12
CA THR A 154 -9.02 13.83 -0.16
C THR A 154 -8.10 15.03 -0.31
N LYS A 155 -7.06 15.10 0.53
CA LYS A 155 -6.05 16.16 0.40
C LYS A 155 -4.96 15.68 -0.54
N ILE A 156 -4.40 16.60 -1.31
CA ILE A 156 -3.31 16.34 -2.25
C ILE A 156 -2.08 17.17 -1.89
N PRO A 157 -0.87 16.79 -2.35
CA PRO A 157 0.32 17.60 -2.19
C PRO A 157 0.16 19.01 -2.77
N ASP A 158 0.82 19.98 -2.13
CA ASP A 158 0.69 21.41 -2.45
C ASP A 158 1.16 21.78 -3.86
N TYR A 159 1.98 20.93 -4.49
CA TYR A 159 2.46 21.06 -5.86
C TYR A 159 1.47 20.50 -6.91
N LEU A 160 0.35 19.94 -6.47
CA LEU A 160 -0.75 19.49 -7.33
C LEU A 160 -1.99 20.37 -7.12
N GLU A 161 -2.89 20.32 -8.10
CA GLU A 161 -4.22 20.90 -8.02
C GLU A 161 -5.26 19.96 -8.62
N ILE A 162 -6.47 19.97 -8.04
CA ILE A 162 -7.64 19.24 -8.55
C ILE A 162 -8.67 20.26 -9.03
N HIS A 163 -9.18 20.04 -10.24
CA HIS A 163 -10.31 20.75 -10.80
C HIS A 163 -11.48 19.78 -10.95
N TRP A 164 -12.49 19.92 -10.09
CA TRP A 164 -13.69 19.09 -10.12
C TRP A 164 -14.60 19.51 -11.28
N ILE A 165 -15.04 18.52 -12.06
CA ILE A 165 -15.98 18.68 -13.18
C ILE A 165 -17.38 18.27 -12.75
N SER A 166 -17.49 17.24 -11.91
CA SER A 166 -18.73 16.79 -11.26
C SER A 166 -18.41 16.11 -9.92
N ASP A 167 -19.42 15.55 -9.25
CA ASP A 167 -19.24 14.81 -7.99
C ASP A 167 -18.36 13.55 -8.14
N GLU A 168 -18.22 13.02 -9.36
CA GLU A 168 -17.47 11.79 -9.65
C GLU A 168 -16.31 11.98 -10.63
N THR A 169 -16.17 13.18 -11.21
CA THR A 169 -15.17 13.45 -12.25
C THR A 169 -14.35 14.69 -11.95
N PHE A 170 -13.04 14.59 -12.16
CA PHE A 170 -12.09 15.66 -11.93
C PHE A 170 -10.86 15.50 -12.83
N GLU A 171 -10.09 16.58 -12.94
CA GLU A 171 -8.74 16.56 -13.51
C GLU A 171 -7.72 16.93 -12.43
N CYS A 172 -6.53 16.32 -12.48
CA CYS A 172 -5.40 16.70 -11.63
C CYS A 172 -4.23 17.20 -12.49
N LYS A 173 -3.63 18.32 -12.08
CA LYS A 173 -2.50 18.95 -12.78
C LYS A 173 -1.44 19.38 -11.77
N ALA A 174 -0.21 19.55 -12.26
CA ALA A 174 0.84 20.19 -11.47
C ALA A 174 0.58 21.70 -11.38
N ARG A 175 0.83 22.31 -10.22
CA ARG A 175 0.84 23.76 -10.08
C ARG A 175 2.10 24.33 -10.73
N LEU A 176 1.92 25.36 -11.56
CA LEU A 176 3.00 26.14 -12.17
C LEU A 176 3.64 27.11 -11.17
#